data_AF-A0A9D5KEP9-F1
#
_entry.id   AF-A0A9D5KEP9-F1
#
_cell.length_a   1.000
_cell.length_b   1.000
_cell.length_c   1.000
_cell.angle_alpha   90.00
_cell.angle_beta   90.00
_cell.angle_gamma   90.00
#
_symmetry.space_group_name_H-M   'P 1'
#
loop_
_entity.id
_entity.type
_entity.pdbx_description
1 polymer ?
#
loop_
_entity_poly.entity_id
_entity_poly.type
_entity_poly.pdbx_seq_one_letter_code
_entity_poly.pdbx_strand_id
1 'polypeptide(L)' 'MSPIWIVIGKVLGALVDVLTPHIRELLEKWLYDLYEKALKTDNPADDTLIEFLAALLRIELSE' A
#
# COMPACT_ATOMS: atom_id res chain seq x y z
N MET A 1 11.20 -17.30 -12.52
CA MET A 1 10.09 -16.42 -12.16
C MET A 1 8.99 -16.56 -13.20
N SER A 2 7.78 -16.97 -12.82
CA SER A 2 6.69 -17.18 -13.80
C SER A 2 6.28 -15.86 -14.48
N PRO A 3 5.96 -15.88 -15.79
CA PRO A 3 5.66 -14.69 -16.59
C PRO A 3 4.45 -13.88 -16.09
N ILE A 4 3.55 -14.51 -15.33
CA ILE A 4 2.37 -13.89 -14.73
C ILE A 4 2.76 -12.80 -13.70
N TRP A 5 3.81 -13.04 -12.90
CA TRP A 5 4.27 -12.07 -11.89
C TRP A 5 4.83 -10.78 -12.52
N ILE A 6 5.44 -10.90 -13.72
CA ILE A 6 5.96 -9.74 -14.46
C ILE A 6 4.82 -8.87 -15.00
N VAL A 7 3.75 -9.49 -15.48
CA VAL A 7 2.58 -8.78 -16.01
C VAL A 7 1.83 -8.08 -14.88
N ILE A 8 1.61 -8.76 -13.75
CA ILE A 8 0.97 -8.17 -12.57
C ILE A 8 1.79 -6.97 -12.06
N GLY A 9 3.10 -7.12 -11.90
CA GLY A 9 3.97 -6.03 -11.45
C GLY A 9 3.95 -4.81 -12.39
N LYS A 10 3.85 -5.02 -13.70
CA LYS A 10 3.74 -3.92 -14.68
C LYS A 10 2.39 -3.20 -14.62
N VAL A 11 1.30 -3.94 -14.48
CA VAL A 11 -0.06 -3.35 -14.40
C VAL A 11 -0.22 -2.57 -13.10
N LEU A 12 0.25 -3.13 -11.98
CA LEU A 12 0.21 -2.44 -10.69
C LEU A 12 1.13 -1.21 -10.67
N GLY A 13 2.34 -1.30 -11.24
CA GLY A 13 3.23 -0.15 -11.38
C GLY A 13 2.61 0.97 -12.22
N ALA A 14 2.01 0.65 -13.35
CA ALA A 14 1.32 1.63 -14.20
C ALA A 14 0.10 2.25 -13.51
N LEU A 15 -0.66 1.48 -12.73
CA LEU A 15 -1.77 2.01 -11.94
C LEU A 15 -1.29 3.03 -10.90
N VAL A 16 -0.16 2.76 -10.24
CA VAL A 16 0.46 3.68 -9.27
C VAL A 16 0.98 4.95 -9.94
N ASP A 17 1.47 4.86 -11.17
CA ASP A 17 1.91 6.02 -11.96
C ASP A 17 0.72 6.87 -12.48
N VAL A 18 -0.46 6.25 -12.62
CA VAL A 18 -1.71 6.94 -13.01
C VAL A 18 -2.40 7.59 -11.80
N LEU A 19 -2.07 7.18 -10.57
CA LEU A 19 -2.56 7.87 -9.38
C LEU A 19 -2.04 9.31 -9.40
N THR A 20 -2.96 10.26 -9.49
CA THR A 20 -2.62 11.68 -9.40
C THR A 20 -2.01 11.99 -8.02
N PRO A 21 -1.14 13.02 -7.91
CA PRO A 21 -0.49 13.37 -6.65
C PRO A 21 -1.47 13.53 -5.48
N HIS A 22 -2.65 14.08 -5.78
CA HIS A 22 -3.72 14.27 -4.80
C HIS A 22 -4.29 12.95 -4.25
N ILE A 23 -4.44 11.92 -5.10
CA ILE A 23 -4.93 10.61 -4.65
C ILE A 23 -3.85 9.90 -3.83
N ARG A 24 -2.57 10.06 -4.19
CA ARG A 24 -1.44 9.53 -3.41
C ARG A 24 -1.44 10.10 -1.99
N GLU A 25 -1.56 11.42 -1.83
CA GLU A 25 -1.62 12.08 -0.51
C GLU A 25 -2.81 11.57 0.34
N LEU A 26 -3.99 11.42 -0.29
CA LEU A 26 -5.16 10.89 0.40
C LEU A 26 -4.97 9.44 0.85
N LEU A 27 -4.39 8.60 -0.02
CA LEU A 27 -4.11 7.20 0.29
C LEU A 27 -3.04 7.05 1.37
N GLU A 28 -1.99 7.88 1.34
CA GLU A 28 -0.94 7.91 2.34
C GLU A 28 -1.49 8.29 3.71
N LYS A 29 -2.28 9.36 3.78
CA LYS A 29 -2.95 9.78 5.02
C LYS A 29 -3.90 8.69 5.55
N TRP A 30 -4.64 8.05 4.65
CA TRP A 30 -5.54 6.96 5.02
C TRP A 30 -4.77 5.72 5.51
N LEU A 31 -3.63 5.40 4.92
CA LEU A 31 -2.73 4.33 5.36
C LEU A 31 -2.17 4.63 6.76
N TYR A 32 -1.72 5.86 7.01
CA TYR A 32 -1.24 6.27 8.32
C TYR A 32 -2.34 6.17 9.38
N ASP A 33 -3.56 6.62 9.08
CA ASP A 33 -4.71 6.47 9.97
C ASP A 33 -5.03 4.99 10.27
N LEU A 34 -4.89 4.11 9.28
CA LEU A 34 -5.05 2.66 9.46
C LEU A 34 -3.92 2.08 10.32
N TYR A 35 -2.69 2.49 10.06
CA TYR A 35 -1.52 2.08 10.84
C TYR A 35 -1.64 2.47 12.32
N GLU A 36 -2.02 3.72 12.62
CA GLU A 36 -2.26 4.14 14.00
C GLU A 36 -3.39 3.38 14.70
N LYS A 37 -4.40 2.93 13.94
CA LYS A 37 -5.50 2.12 14.47
C LYS A 37 -5.08 0.66 14.68
N ALA A 38 -4.28 0.12 13.77
CA ALA A 38 -3.70 -1.22 13.91
C ALA A 38 -2.76 -1.29 15.12
N LEU A 39 -1.94 -0.27 15.37
CA LEU A 39 -1.13 -0.19 16.61
C LEU A 39 -1.95 -0.25 17.91
N LYS A 40 -3.23 0.07 17.85
CA LYS A 40 -4.17 0.04 19.01
C LYS A 40 -5.00 -1.24 19.05
N THR A 41 -4.89 -2.11 18.04
CA THR A 41 -5.72 -3.30 17.85
C THR A 41 -4.82 -4.51 17.66
N ASP A 42 -4.93 -5.53 18.51
CA ASP A 42 -4.08 -6.74 18.43
C ASP A 42 -4.58 -7.71 17.33
N ASN A 43 -4.72 -7.21 16.10
CA ASN A 43 -5.26 -7.93 14.95
C ASN A 43 -4.20 -8.08 13.83
N PRO A 44 -3.59 -9.27 13.67
CA PRO A 44 -2.51 -9.48 12.70
C PRO A 44 -2.96 -9.38 11.23
N ALA A 45 -4.28 -9.45 10.97
CA ALA A 45 -4.82 -9.24 9.64
C ALA A 45 -4.71 -7.77 9.20
N ASP A 46 -4.82 -6.83 10.14
CA ASP A 46 -4.72 -5.40 9.85
C ASP A 46 -3.28 -5.02 9.50
N ASP A 47 -2.31 -5.53 10.24
CA ASP A 47 -0.88 -5.34 9.97
C ASP A 47 -0.48 -5.85 8.57
N THR A 48 -0.93 -7.06 8.22
CA THR A 48 -0.67 -7.66 6.89
C THR A 48 -1.29 -6.83 5.77
N LEU A 49 -2.50 -6.29 5.98
CA LEU A 49 -3.20 -5.49 4.99
C LEU A 49 -2.50 -4.13 4.79
N ILE A 50 -2.02 -3.53 5.88
CA ILE A 50 -1.28 -2.26 5.85
C ILE A 50 0.05 -2.43 5.11
N GLU A 51 0.83 -3.46 5.43
CA GLU A 51 2.08 -3.77 4.72
C GLU A 51 1.84 -4.01 3.22
N PHE A 52 0.79 -4.76 2.87
CA PHE A 52 0.43 -5.01 1.48
C PHE A 52 0.08 -3.73 0.73
N LEU A 53 -0.72 -2.85 1.34
CA LEU A 53 -1.09 -1.58 0.73
C LEU A 53 0.12 -0.62 0.62
N ALA A 54 1.03 -0.63 1.61
CA ALA A 54 2.25 0.16 1.57
C ALA A 54 3.16 -0.28 0.41
N ALA A 55 3.34 -1.59 0.25
CA ALA A 55 4.09 -2.17 -0.86
C ALA A 55 3.43 -1.87 -2.22
N LEU A 56 2.10 -1.95 -2.30
CA LEU A 56 1.34 -1.67 -3.51
C LEU A 56 1.49 -0.20 -3.95
N LEU A 57 1.41 0.73 -3.00
CA LEU A 57 1.50 2.16 -3.27
C LEU A 57 2.94 2.69 -3.33
N ARG A 58 3.92 1.83 -3.02
CA ARG A 58 5.33 2.18 -2.82
C ARG A 58 5.49 3.33 -1.82
N ILE A 59 4.73 3.24 -0.74
CA ILE A 59 4.79 4.17 0.39
C ILE A 59 5.65 3.51 1.45
N GLU A 60 6.71 4.18 1.87
CA GLU A 60 7.51 3.76 3.02
C GLU A 60 6.77 4.21 4.27
N LEU A 61 6.01 3.29 4.88
CA LEU A 61 5.54 3.44 6.25
C LEU A 61 6.76 3.34 7.15
N SER A 62 7.45 4.47 7.31
CA SER A 62 8.60 4.57 8.20
C SER A 62 8.11 4.58 9.65
N GLU A 63 8.82 3.87 10.53
CA GLU A 63 8.93 4.28 11.94
C GLU A 63 9.64 5.64 12.04
#